data_AF-A0A242MFU9-F1
#
_entry.id   AF-A0A242MFU9-F1
#
_cell.length_a   1.000
_cell.length_b   1.000
_cell.length_c   1.000
_cell.angle_alpha   90.00
_cell.angle_beta   90.00
_cell.angle_gamma   90.00
#
_symmetry.space_group_name_H-M   'P 1'
#
loop_
_entity.id
_entity.type
_entity.pdbx_description
1 polymer ?
#
loop_
_entity_poly.entity_id
_entity_poly.type
_entity_poly.pdbx_seq_one_letter_code
_entity_poly.pdbx_strand_id
1 'polypeptide(L)'
;MQTLPVRLVPGDDLRNTLEALARNKALGAAFVIQGIGSLNGANLRYAGINQPALLDCDLEILTLAGSLGPDGAHLHMSVSDSAGRVYGGHVSAGCIVRTTAEILLVSLDNFRFSREFDSGTGFPELSIYAQP
;
A
#
# COMPACT_ATOMS: atom_id res chain seq x y z
N MET A 1 6.99 -3.03 18.83
CA MET A 1 7.15 -3.37 17.40
C MET A 1 6.69 -4.81 17.23
N GLN A 2 5.74 -5.04 16.33
CA GLN A 2 5.17 -6.36 16.10
C GLN A 2 5.11 -6.66 14.60
N THR A 3 5.64 -7.81 14.19
CA THR A 3 5.51 -8.32 12.82
C THR A 3 4.16 -8.99 12.64
N LEU A 4 3.46 -8.67 11.56
CA LEU A 4 2.12 -9.18 11.25
C LEU A 4 2.10 -9.69 9.79
N PRO A 5 2.25 -11.00 9.56
CA PRO A 5 2.04 -11.57 8.24
C PRO A 5 0.56 -11.53 7.87
N VAL A 6 0.28 -11.12 6.63
CA VAL A 6 -1.06 -10.98 6.05
C VAL A 6 -1.08 -11.66 4.69
N ARG A 7 -2.17 -12.37 4.41
CA ARG A 7 -2.47 -12.86 3.07
C ARG A 7 -3.78 -12.27 2.61
N LEU A 8 -3.77 -11.62 1.45
CA LEU A 8 -4.97 -11.24 0.72
C LEU A 8 -5.36 -12.34 -0.27
N VAL A 9 -6.66 -12.47 -0.52
CA VAL A 9 -7.23 -13.54 -1.33
C VAL A 9 -7.76 -13.00 -2.67
N PRO A 10 -8.01 -13.87 -3.67
CA PRO A 10 -8.55 -13.43 -4.96
C PRO A 10 -9.81 -12.56 -4.81
N GLY A 11 -9.85 -11.47 -5.55
CA GLY A 11 -10.96 -10.50 -5.54
C GLY A 11 -10.83 -9.38 -4.52
N ASP A 12 -9.89 -9.46 -3.57
CA ASP A 12 -9.60 -8.36 -2.66
C ASP A 12 -9.03 -7.15 -3.43
N ASP A 13 -9.50 -5.95 -3.10
CA ASP A 13 -8.80 -4.71 -3.46
C ASP A 13 -7.64 -4.50 -2.48
N LEU A 14 -6.41 -4.57 -3.00
CA LEU A 14 -5.19 -4.56 -2.19
C LEU A 14 -5.12 -3.36 -1.24
N ARG A 15 -5.40 -2.16 -1.75
CA ARG A 15 -5.28 -0.94 -0.95
C ARG A 15 -6.39 -0.89 0.10
N ASN A 16 -7.64 -1.09 -0.32
CA ASN A 16 -8.78 -0.96 0.56
C ASN A 16 -8.76 -2.02 1.67
N THR A 17 -8.34 -3.25 1.35
CA THR A 17 -8.26 -4.32 2.34
C THR A 17 -7.14 -4.08 3.35
N LEU A 18 -5.98 -3.54 2.94
CA LEU A 18 -4.91 -3.15 3.88
C LEU A 18 -5.34 -1.99 4.79
N GLU A 19 -6.01 -0.97 4.25
CA GLU A 19 -6.55 0.14 5.05
C GLU A 19 -7.62 -0.37 6.04
N ALA A 20 -8.51 -1.27 5.61
CA ALA A 20 -9.50 -1.90 6.48
C ALA A 20 -8.85 -2.73 7.59
N LEU A 21 -7.82 -3.51 7.26
CA LEU A 21 -7.07 -4.31 8.24
C LEU A 21 -6.39 -3.41 9.28
N ALA A 22 -5.76 -2.31 8.85
CA ALA A 22 -5.13 -1.35 9.75
C ALA A 22 -6.16 -0.74 10.71
N ARG A 23 -7.35 -0.35 10.22
CA ARG A 23 -8.45 0.14 11.07
C ARG A 23 -8.94 -0.93 12.04
N ASN A 24 -9.22 -2.14 11.56
CA ASN A 24 -9.77 -3.23 12.38
C ASN A 24 -8.81 -3.71 13.47
N LYS A 25 -7.49 -3.62 13.23
CA LYS A 25 -6.45 -3.91 14.22
C LYS A 25 -6.03 -2.70 15.04
N ALA A 26 -6.66 -1.54 14.84
CA ALA A 26 -6.32 -0.27 15.48
C ALA A 26 -4.83 0.08 15.38
N LEU A 27 -4.22 -0.15 14.21
CA LEU A 27 -2.80 0.16 13.99
C LEU A 27 -2.60 1.68 13.97
N GLY A 28 -1.96 2.21 15.01
CA GLY A 28 -1.61 3.63 15.13
C GLY A 28 -0.48 4.05 14.19
N ALA A 29 0.48 3.16 13.93
CA ALA A 29 1.59 3.34 13.01
C ALA A 29 2.07 1.99 12.51
N ALA A 30 2.12 1.78 11.20
CA ALA A 30 2.66 0.56 10.62
C ALA A 30 3.33 0.80 9.27
N PHE A 31 4.22 -0.11 8.90
CA PHE A 31 4.78 -0.19 7.56
C PHE A 31 4.48 -1.54 6.93
N VAL A 32 4.13 -1.54 5.64
CA VAL A 32 4.38 -2.68 4.77
C VAL A 32 5.88 -2.69 4.50
N ILE A 33 6.58 -3.68 5.04
CA ILE A 33 8.03 -3.81 4.82
C ILE A 33 8.36 -4.64 3.58
N GLN A 34 7.44 -5.54 3.20
CA GLN A 34 7.49 -6.23 1.92
C GLN A 34 6.12 -6.82 1.58
N GLY A 35 5.83 -6.89 0.29
CA GLY A 35 4.73 -7.70 -0.23
C GLY A 35 5.00 -8.20 -1.64
N ILE A 36 4.50 -9.40 -1.93
CA ILE A 36 4.56 -10.06 -3.24
C ILE A 36 3.20 -10.69 -3.55
N GLY A 37 2.96 -11.09 -4.79
CA GLY A 37 1.70 -11.72 -5.17
C GLY A 37 1.33 -11.45 -6.62
N SER A 38 0.03 -11.45 -6.91
CA SER A 38 -0.46 -11.20 -8.26
C SER A 38 -1.74 -10.37 -8.29
N LEU A 39 -1.90 -9.62 -9.38
CA LEU A 39 -3.07 -8.78 -9.63
C LEU A 39 -3.73 -9.11 -10.97
N ASN A 40 -5.03 -8.87 -11.03
CA ASN A 40 -5.82 -8.76 -12.26
C ASN A 40 -6.08 -7.27 -12.46
N GLY A 41 -5.17 -6.66 -13.21
CA GLY A 41 -5.08 -5.23 -13.37
C GLY A 41 -4.50 -4.47 -12.17
N ALA A 42 -3.89 -3.33 -12.45
CA ALA A 42 -3.36 -2.42 -11.43
C ALA A 42 -3.66 -0.97 -11.77
N ASN A 43 -3.94 -0.18 -10.74
CA ASN A 43 -4.18 1.25 -10.86
C ASN A 43 -3.03 2.02 -10.18
N LEU A 44 -2.12 2.53 -11.00
CA LEU A 44 -0.86 3.13 -10.54
C LEU A 44 -0.78 4.61 -10.90
N ARG A 45 -0.62 5.46 -9.90
CA ARG A 45 -0.31 6.88 -10.13
C ARG A 45 1.19 7.07 -10.28
N TYR A 46 1.60 7.47 -11.49
CA TYR A 46 3.00 7.71 -11.82
C TYR A 46 3.51 9.05 -11.26
N ALA A 47 4.83 9.20 -11.24
CA ALA A 47 5.50 10.37 -10.69
C ALA A 47 5.03 11.66 -11.36
N GLY A 48 4.56 12.63 -10.56
CA GLY A 48 4.09 13.93 -11.03
C GLY A 48 2.75 13.92 -11.76
N ILE A 49 2.04 12.79 -11.83
CA ILE A 49 0.74 12.68 -12.48
C ILE A 49 -0.35 12.57 -11.43
N ASN A 50 -1.47 13.28 -11.63
CA ASN A 50 -2.60 13.25 -10.69
C ASN A 50 -3.52 12.03 -10.88
N GLN A 51 -3.78 11.66 -12.13
CA GLN A 51 -4.66 10.55 -12.47
C GLN A 51 -3.88 9.23 -12.44
N PRO A 52 -4.40 8.18 -11.80
CA PRO A 52 -3.76 6.87 -11.88
C PRO A 52 -3.97 6.27 -13.28
N ALA A 53 -2.96 5.54 -13.75
CA ALA A 53 -2.97 4.79 -14.99
C ALA A 53 -3.43 3.36 -14.72
N LEU A 54 -4.39 2.89 -15.52
CA LEU A 54 -4.84 1.51 -15.50
C LEU A 54 -3.90 0.65 -16.36
N LEU A 55 -3.30 -0.35 -15.73
CA LEU A 55 -2.68 -1.48 -16.39
C LEU A 55 -3.71 -2.61 -16.40
N ASP A 56 -4.36 -2.85 -17.54
CA ASP A 56 -5.44 -3.84 -17.67
C ASP A 56 -4.90 -5.19 -18.19
N CYS A 57 -4.16 -5.89 -17.32
CA CYS A 57 -3.57 -7.18 -17.62
C CYS A 57 -3.23 -7.95 -16.34
N ASP A 58 -2.91 -9.25 -16.49
CA ASP A 58 -2.36 -10.05 -15.41
C ASP A 58 -0.95 -9.57 -15.04
N LEU A 59 -0.73 -9.37 -13.74
CA LEU A 59 0.50 -8.81 -13.20
C LEU A 59 1.02 -9.66 -12.05
N GLU A 60 2.34 -9.71 -11.89
CA GLU A 60 3.01 -10.16 -10.67
C GLU A 60 3.46 -8.93 -9.87
N ILE A 61 3.16 -8.89 -8.57
CA ILE A 61 3.67 -7.90 -7.62
C ILE A 61 5.08 -8.33 -7.22
N LEU A 62 6.07 -7.53 -7.61
CA LEU A 62 7.48 -7.78 -7.28
C LEU A 62 7.84 -7.16 -5.94
N THR A 63 7.32 -5.97 -5.68
CA THR A 63 7.48 -5.27 -4.40
C THR A 63 6.23 -4.49 -4.06
N LEU A 64 5.87 -4.48 -2.79
CA LEU A 64 4.89 -3.58 -2.19
C LEU A 64 5.50 -3.05 -0.90
N ALA A 65 5.50 -1.73 -0.74
CA ALA A 65 6.04 -1.08 0.45
C ALA A 65 5.30 0.23 0.73
N GLY A 66 5.32 0.65 1.99
CA GLY A 66 4.77 1.94 2.37
C GLY A 66 4.23 1.96 3.79
N SER A 67 3.64 3.09 4.17
CA SER A 67 3.12 3.31 5.53
C SER A 67 1.61 3.16 5.58
N LEU A 68 1.13 2.61 6.69
CA LEU A 68 -0.28 2.50 7.05
C LEU A 68 -0.52 3.21 8.39
N GLY A 69 -1.59 3.98 8.47
CA GLY A 69 -2.02 4.61 9.71
C GLY A 69 -3.53 4.87 9.73
N PRO A 70 -4.03 5.53 10.78
CA PRO A 70 -5.46 5.85 10.92
C PRO A 70 -6.03 6.65 9.75
N ASP A 71 -5.21 7.54 9.19
CA ASP A 71 -5.60 8.44 8.09
C ASP A 71 -5.46 7.80 6.69
N GLY A 72 -5.19 6.49 6.64
CA GLY A 72 -5.12 5.70 5.42
C GLY A 72 -3.70 5.24 5.07
N ALA A 73 -3.53 4.89 3.80
CA ALA A 73 -2.30 4.27 3.30
C ALA A 73 -1.51 5.19 2.36
N HIS A 74 -0.19 5.11 2.44
CA HIS A 74 0.72 5.58 1.41
C HIS A 74 1.57 4.41 0.95
N LEU A 75 1.14 3.77 -0.14
CA LEU A 75 1.72 2.54 -0.67
C LEU A 75 2.29 2.76 -2.06
N HIS A 76 3.45 2.20 -2.32
CA HIS A 76 4.09 2.13 -3.62
C HIS A 76 4.31 0.65 -3.96
N MET A 77 4.20 0.32 -5.25
CA MET A 77 4.52 -1.03 -5.72
C MET A 77 5.26 -1.03 -7.04
N SER A 78 5.98 -2.11 -7.30
CA SER A 78 6.42 -2.50 -8.64
C SER A 78 5.76 -3.81 -9.06
N VAL A 79 5.35 -3.86 -10.33
CA VAL A 79 4.64 -5.00 -10.92
C VAL A 79 5.25 -5.36 -12.27
N SER A 80 5.21 -6.63 -12.65
CA SER A 80 5.64 -7.08 -13.98
C SER A 80 4.51 -7.72 -14.79
N ASP A 81 4.46 -7.40 -16.08
CA ASP A 81 3.56 -8.04 -17.04
C ASP A 81 4.11 -9.38 -17.56
N SER A 82 3.33 -10.05 -18.41
CA SER A 82 3.70 -11.34 -19.02
C SER A 82 4.91 -11.28 -19.97
N ALA A 83 5.33 -10.08 -20.39
CA ALA A 83 6.55 -9.86 -21.15
C ALA A 83 7.77 -9.52 -20.25
N GLY A 84 7.58 -9.50 -18.93
CA GLY A 84 8.61 -9.15 -17.95
C GLY A 84 8.88 -7.64 -17.86
N ARG A 85 8.04 -6.79 -18.45
CA ARG A 85 8.20 -5.33 -18.30
C ARG A 85 7.75 -4.92 -16.92
N VAL A 86 8.55 -4.09 -16.26
CA VAL A 86 8.27 -3.61 -14.91
C VAL A 86 7.67 -2.22 -14.95
N TYR A 87 6.55 -2.04 -14.25
CA TYR A 87 5.89 -0.78 -14.01
C TYR A 87 5.89 -0.50 -12.51
N GLY A 88 5.87 0.77 -12.12
CA GLY A 88 5.84 1.14 -10.71
C GLY A 88 5.20 2.49 -10.48
N GLY A 89 4.65 2.68 -9.29
CA GLY A 89 4.00 3.92 -8.92
C GLY A 89 3.32 3.86 -7.56
N HIS A 90 2.61 4.95 -7.24
CA HIS A 90 1.76 5.03 -6.07
C HIS A 90 0.50 4.18 -6.28
N VAL A 91 0.18 3.33 -5.31
CA VAL A 91 -0.95 2.38 -5.40
C VAL A 91 -2.25 3.10 -5.12
N SER A 92 -3.14 3.12 -6.12
CA SER A 92 -4.53 3.57 -5.96
C SER A 92 -5.47 2.38 -5.73
N ALA A 93 -6.71 2.66 -5.32
CA ALA A 93 -7.75 1.63 -5.31
C ALA A 93 -8.00 1.08 -6.73
N GLY A 94 -8.50 -0.15 -6.81
CA GLY A 94 -8.69 -0.90 -8.05
C GLY A 94 -7.54 -1.84 -8.41
N CYS A 95 -6.61 -2.11 -7.48
CA CYS A 95 -5.59 -3.14 -7.64
C CYS A 95 -6.13 -4.46 -7.09
N ILE A 96 -6.68 -5.31 -7.95
CA ILE A 96 -7.45 -6.51 -7.53
C ILE A 96 -6.54 -7.72 -7.47
N VAL A 97 -6.50 -8.41 -6.32
CA VAL A 97 -5.71 -9.63 -6.14
C VAL A 97 -6.22 -10.73 -7.06
N ARG A 98 -5.32 -11.34 -7.85
CA ARG A 98 -5.64 -12.41 -8.79
C ARG A 98 -5.55 -13.80 -8.17
N THR A 99 -4.42 -14.14 -7.55
CA THR A 99 -4.22 -15.45 -6.89
C THR A 99 -3.94 -15.33 -5.40
N THR A 100 -3.06 -14.42 -5.01
CA THR A 100 -2.66 -14.18 -3.62
C THR A 100 -1.91 -12.86 -3.54
N ALA A 101 -1.92 -12.21 -2.38
CA ALA A 101 -0.87 -11.27 -2.03
C ALA A 101 -0.37 -11.57 -0.62
N GLU A 102 0.92 -11.82 -0.48
CA GLU A 102 1.60 -12.17 0.76
C GLU A 102 2.37 -10.94 1.24
N ILE A 103 1.99 -10.42 2.40
CA ILE A 103 2.37 -9.09 2.85
C ILE A 103 2.86 -9.19 4.28
N LEU A 104 4.02 -8.59 4.55
CA LEU A 104 4.56 -8.46 5.89
C LEU A 104 4.39 -7.02 6.36
N LEU A 105 3.58 -6.85 7.40
CA LEU A 105 3.42 -5.60 8.11
C LEU A 105 4.30 -5.57 9.36
N VAL A 106 4.74 -4.38 9.74
CA VAL A 106 5.38 -4.10 11.03
C VAL A 106 4.61 -2.98 11.72
N SER A 107 3.96 -3.30 12.83
CA SER A 107 3.35 -2.32 13.75
C SER A 107 4.42 -1.67 14.62
N LEU A 108 4.27 -0.37 14.86
CA LEU A 108 5.16 0.47 15.65
C LEU A 108 4.40 1.01 16.87
N ASP A 109 4.24 0.17 17.88
CA ASP A 109 3.30 0.40 19.00
C ASP A 109 3.61 1.64 19.86
N ASN A 110 4.85 2.13 19.83
CA ASN A 110 5.26 3.34 20.56
C ASN A 110 5.09 4.61 19.71
N PHE A 111 4.43 4.52 18.57
CA PHE A 111 4.26 5.61 17.63
C PHE A 111 2.83 5.69 17.09
N ARG A 112 2.46 6.88 16.67
CA ARG A 112 1.24 7.15 15.91
C ARG A 112 1.56 7.98 14.68
N PHE A 113 1.03 7.56 13.55
CA PHE A 113 1.07 8.33 12.31
C PHE A 113 -0.19 9.18 12.19
N SER A 114 -0.02 10.37 11.63
CA SER A 114 -1.10 11.17 11.05
C SER A 114 -0.70 11.71 9.67
N ARG A 115 -1.68 12.27 8.97
CA ARG A 115 -1.48 13.00 7.71
C ARG A 115 -1.88 14.46 7.89
N GLU A 116 -0.89 15.33 8.01
CA GLU A 116 -1.09 16.77 8.20
C GLU A 116 -0.74 17.53 6.95
N PHE A 117 -1.51 18.59 6.66
CA PHE A 117 -1.28 19.39 5.46
C PHE A 117 0.06 20.12 5.56
N ASP A 118 0.96 19.82 4.61
CA ASP A 118 2.23 20.52 4.46
C ASP A 118 2.08 21.59 3.36
N SER A 119 2.26 22.86 3.72
CA SER A 119 2.15 23.97 2.77
C SER A 119 3.29 24.03 1.75
N GLY A 120 4.43 23.38 2.03
CA GLY A 120 5.56 23.27 1.13
C GLY A 120 5.34 22.25 0.00
N THR A 121 4.59 21.17 0.26
CA THR A 121 4.28 20.15 -0.76
C THR A 121 2.88 20.34 -1.36
N GLY A 122 1.95 20.95 -0.62
CA GLY A 122 0.55 21.06 -0.98
C GLY A 122 -0.26 19.78 -0.72
N PHE A 123 0.31 18.82 0.01
CA PHE A 123 -0.32 17.52 0.28
C PHE A 123 -0.36 17.20 1.79
N PRO A 124 -1.25 16.28 2.22
CA PRO A 124 -1.19 15.69 3.55
C PRO A 124 0.03 14.77 3.68
N GLU A 125 1.06 15.21 4.41
CA GLU A 125 2.31 14.49 4.60
C GLU A 125 2.35 13.74 5.94
N LEU A 126 3.29 12.81 6.09
CA LEU A 126 3.42 11.99 7.28
C LEU A 126 3.90 12.82 8.48
N SER A 127 3.08 12.90 9.52
CA SER A 127 3.49 13.35 10.86
C SER A 127 3.63 12.15 11.80
N ILE A 128 4.67 12.15 12.64
CA ILE A 128 5.05 11.03 13.51
C ILE A 128 5.06 11.50 14.96
N TYR A 129 4.25 10.85 15.79
CA TYR A 129 4.15 11.14 17.22
C TYR A 129 4.60 9.95 18.04
N ALA A 130 5.43 10.18 19.06
CA ALA A 130 5.69 9.16 20.08
C ALA A 130 4.43 8.96 20.93
N GLN A 131 4.15 7.70 21.28
CA GLN A 131 3.14 7.33 22.26
C GLN A 131 3.81 6.77 23.52
N PRO A 132 3.25 7.03 24.71
CA PRO A 132 3.72 6.44 25.95
C PRO A 132 3.52 4.92 25.99
#